data_AF-A4G4D6-F1
#
_entry.id   AF-A4G4D6-F1
#
_cell.length_a   1.000
_cell.length_b   1.000
_cell.length_c   1.000
_cell.angle_alpha   90.00
_cell.angle_beta   90.00
_cell.angle_gamma   90.00
#
_symmetry.space_group_name_H-M   'P 1'
#
loop_
_entity.id
_entity.type
_entity.pdbx_description
1 polymer ?
#
loop_
_entity_poly.entity_id
_entity_poly.type
_entity_poly.pdbx_seq_one_letter_code
_entity_poly.pdbx_strand_id
1 'polypeptide(L)'
;MKKILSLIACCLVCLPALAFDAAKVPAAKQSKAGKYLDAVEANTLKSQLGAKAYFVDVRTRGEVSYVGMATPVDANIPYVEHPYDAPWDDKNARFKLDVNSDFAPELARRMEQAGMGKDDTVILICRSGDRSARAANLLADLGYTKVYTVVDGFEGDVAKDGPRAGERAVNGWKNSGLPWSFKLEKSKMYFPKF
;
A
#
# COMPACT_ATOMS: atom_id res chain seq x y z
N MET A 1 -32.12 -35.45 -31.69
CA MET A 1 -31.83 -34.14 -31.05
C MET A 1 -31.89 -34.32 -29.53
N LYS A 2 -30.75 -34.40 -28.85
CA LYS A 2 -30.69 -34.39 -27.37
C LYS A 2 -30.00 -33.08 -26.96
N LYS A 3 -30.75 -32.19 -26.32
CA LYS A 3 -30.21 -30.94 -25.74
C LYS A 3 -29.51 -31.28 -24.44
N ILE A 4 -28.19 -31.11 -24.39
CA ILE A 4 -27.40 -31.18 -23.16
C ILE A 4 -27.56 -29.83 -22.47
N LEU A 5 -28.28 -29.80 -21.35
CA LEU A 5 -28.28 -28.66 -20.43
C LEU A 5 -26.94 -28.69 -19.68
N SER A 6 -26.05 -27.75 -19.98
CA SER A 6 -24.89 -27.48 -19.12
C SER A 6 -25.37 -26.74 -17.88
N LEU A 7 -25.37 -27.43 -16.75
CA LEU A 7 -25.53 -26.85 -15.43
C LEU A 7 -24.26 -26.04 -15.12
N ILE A 8 -24.33 -24.72 -15.20
CA ILE A 8 -23.25 -23.84 -14.73
C ILE A 8 -23.31 -23.87 -13.20
N ALA A 9 -22.45 -24.67 -12.58
CA ALA A 9 -22.23 -24.62 -11.15
C ALA A 9 -21.56 -23.28 -10.81
N CYS A 10 -22.35 -22.33 -10.29
CA CYS A 10 -21.83 -21.09 -9.72
C CYS A 10 -21.17 -21.44 -8.38
N CYS A 11 -19.89 -21.84 -8.44
CA CYS A 11 -19.06 -21.93 -7.24
C CYS A 11 -18.88 -20.52 -6.68
N LEU A 12 -19.73 -20.12 -5.73
CA LEU A 12 -19.42 -19.02 -4.82
C LEU A 12 -18.16 -19.42 -4.04
N VAL A 13 -17.00 -18.95 -4.49
CA VAL A 13 -15.79 -19.00 -3.68
C VAL A 13 -16.04 -18.07 -2.50
N CYS A 14 -16.36 -18.65 -1.34
CA CYS A 14 -16.44 -17.92 -0.09
C CYS A 14 -15.01 -17.46 0.22
N LEU A 15 -14.71 -16.18 -0.07
CA LEU A 15 -13.43 -15.60 0.28
C LEU A 15 -13.28 -15.70 1.80
N PRO A 16 -12.16 -16.22 2.34
CA PRO A 16 -11.85 -15.99 3.74
C PRO A 16 -11.91 -14.48 3.97
N ALA A 17 -12.44 -14.05 5.11
CA ALA A 17 -12.56 -12.64 5.43
C ALA A 17 -11.15 -12.02 5.51
N LEU A 18 -10.67 -11.49 4.38
CA LEU A 18 -9.47 -10.67 4.29
C LEU A 18 -9.82 -9.33 4.93
N ALA A 19 -9.48 -9.20 6.20
CA ALA A 19 -9.75 -8.01 6.98
C ALA A 19 -8.98 -8.13 8.30
N PHE A 20 -7.83 -7.47 8.35
CA PHE A 20 -7.16 -7.22 9.62
C PHE A 20 -8.16 -6.61 10.60
N ASP A 21 -8.16 -7.12 11.83
CA ASP A 21 -9.10 -6.69 12.86
C ASP A 21 -8.97 -5.18 13.11
N ALA A 22 -10.00 -4.43 12.68
CA ALA A 22 -10.03 -2.98 12.78
C ALA A 22 -9.89 -2.49 14.23
N ALA A 23 -10.33 -3.28 15.22
CA ALA A 23 -10.19 -2.95 16.64
C ALA A 23 -8.74 -2.98 17.11
N LYS A 24 -7.84 -3.66 16.40
CA LYS A 24 -6.42 -3.77 16.71
C LYS A 24 -5.56 -2.72 16.00
N VAL A 25 -6.13 -1.91 15.13
CA VAL A 25 -5.38 -0.89 14.36
C VAL A 25 -5.09 0.32 15.25
N PRO A 26 -3.80 0.67 15.49
CA PRO A 26 -3.44 1.86 16.27
C PRO A 26 -4.02 3.13 15.65
N ALA A 27 -4.42 4.11 16.48
CA ALA A 27 -5.07 5.34 16.03
C ALA A 27 -4.30 6.08 14.92
N ALA A 28 -2.96 6.10 14.98
CA ALA A 28 -2.12 6.74 13.95
C ALA A 28 -2.16 6.05 12.57
N LYS A 29 -2.64 4.81 12.51
CA LYS A 29 -2.75 3.97 11.31
C LYS A 29 -4.20 3.78 10.84
N GLN A 30 -5.17 4.39 11.52
CA GLN A 30 -6.56 4.32 11.13
C GLN A 30 -6.86 5.23 9.94
N SER A 31 -7.77 4.78 9.07
CA SER A 31 -8.26 5.52 7.92
C SER A 31 -9.78 5.64 7.93
N LYS A 32 -10.31 6.68 7.26
CA LYS A 32 -11.74 6.94 7.07
C LYS A 32 -12.47 5.78 6.40
N ALA A 33 -11.78 5.06 5.50
CA ALA A 33 -12.34 3.92 4.81
C ALA A 33 -12.52 2.69 5.73
N GLY A 34 -11.75 2.59 6.81
CA GLY A 34 -11.85 1.48 7.76
C GLY A 34 -11.50 0.11 7.15
N LYS A 35 -10.72 0.09 6.06
CA LYS A 35 -10.33 -1.14 5.34
C LYS A 35 -8.85 -1.41 5.56
N TYR A 36 -8.57 -2.50 6.25
CA TYR A 36 -7.23 -2.83 6.74
C TYR A 36 -6.84 -4.23 6.30
N LEU A 37 -5.56 -4.39 5.96
CA LEU A 37 -4.92 -5.66 5.64
C LEU A 37 -3.58 -5.69 6.38
N ASP A 38 -3.16 -6.84 6.89
CA ASP A 38 -1.72 -7.05 7.09
C ASP A 38 -1.00 -7.34 5.75
N ALA A 39 0.31 -7.48 5.78
CA ALA A 39 1.08 -7.71 4.57
C ALA A 39 0.71 -9.03 3.85
N VAL A 40 0.39 -10.08 4.60
CA VAL A 40 0.02 -11.39 4.05
C VAL A 40 -1.33 -11.30 3.36
N GLU A 41 -2.33 -10.71 4.03
CA GLU A 41 -3.65 -10.45 3.47
C GLU A 41 -3.59 -9.54 2.24
N ALA A 42 -2.72 -8.53 2.25
CA ALA A 42 -2.50 -7.66 1.09
C ALA A 42 -1.95 -8.42 -0.11
N ASN A 43 -0.98 -9.31 0.11
CA ASN A 43 -0.47 -10.18 -0.94
C ASN A 43 -1.56 -11.12 -1.47
N THR A 44 -2.32 -11.76 -0.58
CA THR A 44 -3.44 -12.64 -0.95
C THR A 44 -4.50 -11.89 -1.77
N LEU A 45 -4.94 -10.71 -1.32
CA LEU A 45 -5.95 -9.90 -2.01
C LEU A 45 -5.46 -9.49 -3.40
N LYS A 46 -4.21 -9.00 -3.51
CA LYS A 46 -3.62 -8.60 -4.79
C LYS A 46 -3.50 -9.81 -5.73
N SER A 47 -3.09 -10.98 -5.24
CA SER A 47 -3.03 -12.20 -6.04
C SER A 47 -4.41 -12.64 -6.53
N GLN A 48 -5.46 -12.52 -5.71
CA GLN A 48 -6.82 -12.91 -6.07
C GLN A 48 -7.47 -11.94 -7.06
N LEU A 49 -7.32 -10.64 -6.87
CA LEU A 49 -7.94 -9.62 -7.71
C LEU A 49 -7.14 -9.31 -8.98
N GLY A 50 -5.82 -9.55 -8.96
CA GLY A 50 -4.93 -9.28 -10.09
C GLY A 50 -5.02 -7.83 -10.56
N ALA A 51 -5.43 -7.64 -11.81
CA ALA A 51 -5.63 -6.32 -12.42
C ALA A 51 -6.84 -5.55 -11.87
N LYS A 52 -7.72 -6.17 -11.07
CA LYS A 52 -8.89 -5.52 -10.44
C LYS A 52 -8.55 -4.83 -9.10
N ALA A 53 -7.28 -4.85 -8.70
CA ALA A 53 -6.78 -4.12 -7.54
C ALA A 53 -5.51 -3.35 -7.91
N TYR A 54 -5.48 -2.05 -7.63
CA TYR A 54 -4.34 -1.19 -7.88
C TYR A 54 -3.51 -1.05 -6.60
N PHE A 55 -2.33 -1.65 -6.58
CA PHE A 55 -1.44 -1.70 -5.42
C PHE A 55 -0.33 -0.67 -5.54
N VAL A 56 -0.30 0.27 -4.60
CA VAL A 56 0.57 1.45 -4.64
C VAL A 56 1.48 1.47 -3.43
N ASP A 57 2.78 1.60 -3.68
CA ASP A 57 3.77 1.92 -2.66
C ASP A 57 3.89 3.44 -2.52
N VAL A 58 3.47 3.98 -1.37
CA VAL A 58 3.45 5.41 -1.11
C VAL A 58 4.71 5.95 -0.42
N ARG A 59 5.75 5.10 -0.30
CA ARG A 59 7.06 5.51 0.22
C ARG A 59 7.79 6.44 -0.75
N THR A 60 8.79 7.14 -0.22
CA THR A 60 9.70 7.99 -0.99
C THR A 60 10.46 7.19 -2.05
N ARG A 61 10.98 7.87 -3.07
CA ARG A 61 11.86 7.22 -4.07
C ARG A 61 13.14 6.68 -3.43
N GLY A 62 13.66 7.37 -2.41
CA GLY A 62 14.82 6.90 -1.64
C GLY A 62 14.54 5.58 -0.92
N GLU A 63 13.39 5.47 -0.24
CA GLU A 63 13.02 4.24 0.46
C GLU A 63 12.88 3.05 -0.48
N VAL A 64 12.19 3.17 -1.62
CA VAL A 64 12.07 2.03 -2.56
C VAL A 64 13.42 1.67 -3.20
N SER A 65 14.34 2.64 -3.35
CA SER A 65 15.67 2.41 -3.93
C SER A 65 16.61 1.69 -2.97
N TYR A 66 16.62 2.06 -1.69
CA TYR A 66 17.59 1.55 -0.72
C TYR A 66 17.07 0.42 0.16
N VAL A 67 15.76 0.27 0.28
CA VAL A 67 15.12 -0.76 1.12
C VAL A 67 14.44 -1.85 0.27
N GLY A 68 14.23 -1.59 -1.03
CA GLY A 68 13.51 -2.45 -1.95
C GLY A 68 12.00 -2.24 -1.91
N MET A 69 11.28 -2.91 -2.81
CA MET A 69 9.84 -2.78 -3.03
C MET A 69 9.17 -4.16 -3.16
N ALA A 70 7.94 -4.29 -2.65
CA ALA A 70 7.11 -5.47 -2.84
C ALA A 70 6.87 -5.72 -4.34
N THR A 71 7.12 -6.94 -4.83
CA THR A 71 7.01 -7.22 -6.27
C THR A 71 5.59 -7.11 -6.85
N PRO A 72 4.49 -7.35 -6.09
CA PRO A 72 3.13 -7.19 -6.62
C PRO A 72 2.64 -5.74 -6.73
N VAL A 73 3.44 -4.75 -6.31
CA VAL A 73 3.09 -3.33 -6.45
C VAL A 73 3.02 -2.94 -7.93
N ASP A 74 1.97 -2.22 -8.30
CA ASP A 74 1.74 -1.71 -9.65
C ASP A 74 2.44 -0.36 -9.88
N ALA A 75 2.56 0.47 -8.84
CA ALA A 75 3.28 1.74 -8.91
C ALA A 75 3.87 2.18 -7.56
N ASN A 76 5.02 2.85 -7.60
CA ASN A 76 5.46 3.73 -6.52
C ASN A 76 4.97 5.15 -6.84
N ILE A 77 4.17 5.71 -5.94
CA ILE A 77 3.69 7.09 -5.99
C ILE A 77 3.88 7.67 -4.59
N PRO A 78 4.99 8.37 -4.32
CA PRO A 78 5.27 8.90 -2.99
C PRO A 78 4.14 9.80 -2.51
N TYR A 79 3.59 9.53 -1.32
CA TYR A 79 2.65 10.45 -0.66
C TYR A 79 3.37 11.65 -0.05
N VAL A 80 4.62 11.43 0.35
CA VAL A 80 5.56 12.46 0.81
C VAL A 80 6.90 12.23 0.14
N GLU A 81 7.72 13.27 0.04
CA GLU A 81 9.08 13.20 -0.50
C GLU A 81 10.01 14.12 0.30
N HIS A 82 11.32 13.85 0.25
CA HIS A 82 12.30 14.80 0.77
C HIS A 82 12.42 15.99 -0.18
N PRO A 83 12.19 17.23 0.28
CA PRO A 83 12.52 18.40 -0.53
C PRO A 83 14.04 18.51 -0.67
N TYR A 84 14.51 19.25 -1.68
CA TYR A 84 15.94 19.37 -1.97
C TYR A 84 16.75 19.91 -0.78
N ASP A 85 16.17 20.86 -0.05
CA ASP A 85 16.76 21.54 1.09
C ASP A 85 16.24 20.99 2.43
N ALA A 86 15.73 19.75 2.46
CA ALA A 86 15.08 19.10 3.60
C ALA A 86 15.60 19.60 4.96
N PRO A 87 14.87 20.50 5.63
CA PRO A 87 15.32 21.05 6.90
C PRO A 87 15.21 19.98 8.00
N TRP A 88 15.97 20.17 9.07
CA TRP A 88 15.89 19.32 10.24
C TRP A 88 14.57 19.53 11.02
N ASP A 89 14.04 18.46 11.59
CA ASP A 89 12.88 18.44 12.49
C ASP A 89 13.33 17.98 13.87
N ASP A 90 13.61 18.94 14.75
CA ASP A 90 14.07 18.68 16.12
C ASP A 90 13.10 17.82 16.93
N LYS A 91 11.78 17.96 16.69
CA LYS A 91 10.75 17.21 17.42
C LYS A 91 10.84 15.71 17.14
N ASN A 92 11.12 15.35 15.89
CA ASN A 92 11.15 13.95 15.44
C ASN A 92 12.56 13.43 15.18
N ALA A 93 13.59 14.24 15.43
CA ALA A 93 15.01 13.94 15.20
C ALA A 93 15.28 13.36 13.81
N ARG A 94 14.75 14.01 12.77
CA ARG A 94 14.88 13.57 11.37
C ARG A 94 14.77 14.73 10.41
N PHE A 95 15.11 14.53 9.14
CA PHE A 95 14.81 15.49 8.08
C PHE A 95 13.30 15.54 7.78
N LYS A 96 12.80 16.74 7.47
CA LYS A 96 11.41 16.94 7.06
C LYS A 96 11.10 16.24 5.74
N LEU A 97 9.82 15.92 5.61
CA LEU A 97 9.20 15.35 4.43
C LEU A 97 8.04 16.26 4.05
N ASP A 98 7.96 16.61 2.78
CA ASP A 98 6.87 17.42 2.24
C ASP A 98 5.83 16.52 1.58
N VAL A 99 4.56 16.92 1.68
CA VAL A 99 3.47 16.23 0.98
C VAL A 99 3.68 16.39 -0.52
N ASN A 100 3.63 15.28 -1.24
CA ASN A 100 3.62 15.31 -2.69
C ASN A 100 2.21 15.67 -3.17
N SER A 101 2.01 16.92 -3.61
CA SER A 101 0.73 17.39 -4.13
C SER A 101 0.25 16.62 -5.36
N ASP A 102 1.16 15.98 -6.09
CA ASP A 102 0.85 15.18 -7.28
C ASP A 102 0.42 13.74 -6.95
N PHE A 103 0.43 13.32 -5.68
CA PHE A 103 0.07 11.95 -5.30
C PHE A 103 -1.32 11.51 -5.84
N ALA A 104 -2.36 12.30 -5.58
CA ALA A 104 -3.72 11.94 -6.00
C ALA A 104 -3.96 12.11 -7.51
N PRO A 105 -3.51 13.20 -8.17
CA PRO A 105 -3.57 13.30 -9.63
C PRO A 105 -2.81 12.17 -10.34
N GLU A 106 -1.60 11.83 -9.90
CA GLU A 106 -0.79 10.76 -10.49
C GLU A 106 -1.46 9.39 -10.30
N LEU A 107 -2.02 9.11 -9.13
CA LEU A 107 -2.79 7.89 -8.90
C LEU A 107 -3.97 7.78 -9.87
N ALA A 108 -4.77 8.83 -9.99
CA ALA A 108 -5.94 8.85 -10.87
C ALA A 108 -5.53 8.58 -12.32
N ARG A 109 -4.47 9.26 -12.79
CA ARG A 109 -3.92 9.06 -14.15
C ARG A 109 -3.46 7.63 -14.39
N ARG A 110 -2.76 7.01 -13.43
CA ARG A 110 -2.27 5.63 -13.59
C ARG A 110 -3.38 4.59 -13.50
N MET A 111 -4.38 4.81 -12.64
CA MET A 111 -5.56 3.95 -12.56
C MET A 111 -6.38 4.03 -13.85
N GLU A 112 -6.60 5.22 -14.40
CA GLU A 112 -7.27 5.40 -15.69
C GLU A 112 -6.54 4.64 -16.81
N GLN A 113 -5.21 4.72 -16.86
CA GLN A 113 -4.39 3.94 -17.81
C GLN A 113 -4.51 2.43 -17.63
N ALA A 114 -4.81 1.97 -16.42
CA ALA A 114 -5.10 0.56 -16.12
C ALA A 114 -6.57 0.18 -16.36
N GLY A 115 -7.41 1.10 -16.84
CA GLY A 115 -8.85 0.89 -17.03
C GLY A 115 -9.64 0.84 -15.72
N MET A 116 -9.14 1.49 -14.67
CA MET A 116 -9.72 1.50 -13.33
C MET A 116 -10.23 2.90 -12.94
N GLY A 117 -11.23 2.94 -12.06
CA GLY A 117 -11.83 4.16 -11.51
C GLY A 117 -11.87 4.18 -9.98
N LYS A 118 -12.57 5.17 -9.42
CA LYS A 118 -12.64 5.41 -7.96
C LYS A 118 -13.37 4.31 -7.17
N ASP A 119 -14.18 3.50 -7.84
CA ASP A 119 -14.91 2.37 -7.25
C ASP A 119 -14.14 1.05 -7.28
N ASP A 120 -12.95 1.05 -7.88
CA ASP A 120 -12.07 -0.11 -7.89
C ASP A 120 -11.21 -0.19 -6.64
N THR A 121 -10.66 -1.38 -6.39
CA THR A 121 -9.86 -1.63 -5.19
C THR A 121 -8.51 -0.95 -5.30
N VAL A 122 -8.15 -0.16 -4.30
CA VAL A 122 -6.82 0.42 -4.14
C VAL A 122 -6.19 -0.14 -2.87
N ILE A 123 -4.95 -0.64 -2.95
CA ILE A 123 -4.17 -1.08 -1.80
C ILE A 123 -3.01 -0.11 -1.63
N LEU A 124 -2.81 0.41 -0.42
CA LEU A 124 -1.74 1.34 -0.11
C LEU A 124 -0.78 0.74 0.91
N ILE A 125 0.50 0.68 0.56
CA ILE A 125 1.58 0.28 1.47
C ILE A 125 2.54 1.45 1.67
N CYS A 126 2.95 1.67 2.92
CA CYS A 126 4.09 2.53 3.24
C CYS A 126 5.13 1.75 4.05
N ARG A 127 6.07 2.42 4.71
CA ARG A 127 7.08 1.73 5.54
C ARG A 127 6.47 0.93 6.70
N SER A 128 5.45 1.47 7.38
CA SER A 128 4.92 0.90 8.63
C SER A 128 3.44 1.20 8.93
N GLY A 129 2.64 1.52 7.92
CA GLY A 129 1.18 1.77 8.04
C GLY A 129 0.73 3.25 8.17
N ASP A 130 1.51 4.13 8.79
CA ASP A 130 1.04 5.49 9.12
C ASP A 130 0.76 6.39 7.89
N ARG A 131 1.67 6.39 6.91
CA ARG A 131 1.53 7.24 5.71
C ARG A 131 0.48 6.71 4.75
N SER A 132 0.34 5.40 4.66
CA SER A 132 -0.73 4.77 3.87
C SER A 132 -2.11 5.10 4.43
N ALA A 133 -2.26 5.20 5.76
CA ALA A 133 -3.50 5.68 6.39
C ALA A 133 -3.86 7.12 6.00
N ARG A 134 -2.87 8.03 6.01
CA ARG A 134 -3.07 9.43 5.59
C ARG A 134 -3.40 9.55 4.10
N ALA A 135 -2.70 8.79 3.26
CA ALA A 135 -3.00 8.71 1.84
C ALA A 135 -4.42 8.17 1.60
N ALA A 136 -4.84 7.13 2.33
CA ALA A 136 -6.20 6.60 2.25
C ALA A 136 -7.27 7.62 2.65
N ASN A 137 -7.01 8.45 3.67
CA ASN A 137 -7.91 9.52 4.06
C ASN A 137 -8.09 10.55 2.95
N LEU A 138 -7.00 10.97 2.30
CA LEU A 138 -7.06 11.87 1.16
C LEU A 138 -7.88 11.26 0.01
N LEU A 139 -7.66 9.98 -0.32
CA LEU A 139 -8.43 9.32 -1.38
C LEU A 139 -9.91 9.17 -1.01
N ALA A 140 -10.23 8.87 0.25
CA ALA A 140 -11.61 8.84 0.72
C ALA A 140 -12.30 10.20 0.54
N ASP A 141 -11.61 11.30 0.88
CA ASP A 141 -12.11 12.66 0.67
C ASP A 141 -12.31 13.01 -0.81
N LEU A 142 -11.59 12.34 -1.71
CA LEU A 142 -11.73 12.46 -3.16
C LEU A 142 -12.74 11.47 -3.77
N GLY A 143 -13.46 10.71 -2.94
CA GLY A 143 -14.53 9.81 -3.36
C GLY A 143 -14.11 8.39 -3.73
N TYR A 144 -12.90 7.95 -3.36
CA TYR A 144 -12.53 6.54 -3.50
C TYR A 144 -13.18 5.70 -2.39
N THR A 145 -13.83 4.59 -2.76
CA THR A 145 -14.68 3.83 -1.82
C THR A 145 -14.05 2.53 -1.32
N LYS A 146 -13.05 1.99 -2.05
CA LYS A 146 -12.39 0.70 -1.74
C LYS A 146 -10.88 0.86 -1.53
N VAL A 147 -10.49 1.73 -0.60
CA VAL A 147 -9.08 1.96 -0.28
C VAL A 147 -8.65 1.19 0.96
N TYR A 148 -7.80 0.18 0.76
CA TYR A 148 -7.21 -0.65 1.80
C TYR A 148 -5.82 -0.15 2.17
N THR A 149 -5.47 -0.21 3.46
CA THR A 149 -4.11 0.08 3.92
C THR A 149 -3.43 -1.16 4.49
N VAL A 150 -2.18 -1.37 4.11
CA VAL A 150 -1.31 -2.40 4.70
C VAL A 150 -0.79 -1.88 6.05
N VAL A 151 -1.35 -2.37 7.16
CA VAL A 151 -1.20 -1.75 8.50
C VAL A 151 0.19 -1.94 9.12
N ASP A 152 0.84 -3.05 8.81
CA ASP A 152 2.20 -3.35 9.20
C ASP A 152 3.22 -2.76 8.21
N GLY A 153 2.81 -2.48 6.98
CA GLY A 153 3.63 -1.84 5.95
C GLY A 153 4.75 -2.74 5.43
N PHE A 154 5.75 -2.14 4.78
CA PHE A 154 6.82 -2.89 4.13
C PHE A 154 7.88 -3.42 5.11
N GLU A 155 8.29 -2.59 6.08
CA GLU A 155 9.34 -2.94 7.04
C GLU A 155 8.79 -3.38 8.40
N GLY A 156 7.57 -2.98 8.74
CA GLY A 156 6.98 -3.33 10.03
C GLY A 156 7.25 -2.35 11.15
N ASP A 157 6.78 -2.72 12.33
CA ASP A 157 6.97 -2.03 13.59
C ASP A 157 8.36 -2.26 14.19
N VAL A 158 8.79 -1.30 15.00
CA VAL A 158 10.08 -1.35 15.70
C VAL A 158 9.99 -2.31 16.88
N ALA A 159 10.93 -3.24 16.98
CA ALA A 159 11.05 -4.12 18.14
C ALA A 159 11.47 -3.30 19.36
N LYS A 160 10.76 -3.49 20.48
CA LYS A 160 10.98 -2.72 21.71
C LYS A 160 12.07 -3.32 22.60
N ASP A 161 12.33 -4.61 22.45
CA ASP A 161 13.16 -5.42 23.30
C ASP A 161 13.88 -6.54 22.51
N GLY A 162 14.77 -7.24 23.20
CA GLY A 162 15.56 -8.33 22.63
C GLY A 162 16.70 -7.89 21.72
N PRO A 163 17.38 -8.84 21.05
CA PRO A 163 18.59 -8.58 20.27
C PRO A 163 18.40 -7.63 19.07
N ARG A 164 17.16 -7.46 18.60
CA ARG A 164 16.80 -6.56 17.48
C ARG A 164 16.09 -5.29 17.94
N ALA A 165 16.17 -4.95 19.23
CA ALA A 165 15.55 -3.74 19.76
C ALA A 165 16.04 -2.50 18.97
N GLY A 166 15.09 -1.66 18.54
CA GLY A 166 15.37 -0.50 17.68
C GLY A 166 15.28 -0.77 16.17
N GLU A 167 15.22 -2.03 15.74
CA GLU A 167 15.04 -2.40 14.33
C GLU A 167 13.56 -2.65 13.99
N ARG A 168 13.21 -2.46 12.70
CA ARG A 168 11.88 -2.83 12.18
C ARG A 168 11.81 -4.32 11.87
N ALA A 169 11.49 -5.10 12.89
CA ALA A 169 11.70 -6.55 12.88
C ALA A 169 10.52 -7.36 13.46
N VAL A 170 9.38 -6.72 13.72
CA VAL A 170 8.21 -7.34 14.38
C VAL A 170 7.23 -7.96 13.38
N ASN A 171 6.81 -7.21 12.36
CA ASN A 171 5.79 -7.58 11.36
C ASN A 171 6.15 -6.95 10.00
N GLY A 172 5.21 -6.84 9.06
CA GLY A 172 5.44 -6.17 7.78
C GLY A 172 5.94 -7.10 6.68
N TRP A 173 5.88 -6.59 5.45
CA TRP A 173 6.08 -7.37 4.22
C TRP A 173 7.40 -8.17 4.22
N LYS A 174 8.53 -7.51 4.53
CA LYS A 174 9.85 -8.16 4.55
C LYS A 174 9.94 -9.24 5.61
N ASN A 175 9.45 -8.95 6.82
CA ASN A 175 9.55 -9.88 7.95
C ASN A 175 8.57 -11.05 7.84
N SER A 176 7.56 -10.93 6.96
CA SER A 176 6.59 -11.98 6.66
C SER A 176 7.05 -12.93 5.53
N GLY A 177 8.28 -12.77 5.01
CA GLY A 177 8.83 -13.63 3.96
C GLY A 177 8.17 -13.46 2.58
N LEU A 178 7.45 -12.36 2.36
CA LEU A 178 6.76 -12.07 1.11
C LEU A 178 7.72 -11.57 0.03
N PRO A 179 7.40 -11.72 -1.27
CA PRO A 179 8.33 -11.39 -2.35
C PRO A 179 8.58 -9.88 -2.47
N TRP A 180 9.85 -9.50 -2.52
CA TRP A 180 10.30 -8.11 -2.71
C TRP A 180 11.63 -8.06 -3.47
N SER A 181 11.99 -6.91 -4.01
CA SER A 181 13.22 -6.74 -4.80
C SER A 181 13.80 -5.33 -4.70
N PHE A 182 15.12 -5.22 -4.83
CA PHE A 182 15.82 -3.95 -5.08
C PHE A 182 15.78 -3.53 -6.55
N LYS A 183 15.50 -4.47 -7.47
CA LYS A 183 15.43 -4.18 -8.90
C LYS A 183 14.09 -3.50 -9.21
N LEU A 184 14.12 -2.18 -9.36
CA LEU A 184 12.95 -1.37 -9.68
C LEU A 184 12.66 -1.39 -11.19
N GLU A 185 11.37 -1.51 -11.53
CA GLU A 185 10.88 -1.37 -12.90
C GLU A 185 10.59 0.10 -13.19
N LYS A 186 11.29 0.69 -14.16
CA LYS A 186 11.17 2.12 -14.49
C LYS A 186 9.72 2.56 -14.74
N SER A 187 8.90 1.73 -15.39
CA SER A 187 7.48 2.01 -15.67
C SER A 187 6.64 2.18 -14.40
N LYS A 188 7.02 1.53 -13.30
CA LYS A 188 6.31 1.61 -12.01
C LYS A 188 6.70 2.82 -11.18
N MET A 189 7.80 3.52 -11.51
CA MET A 189 8.34 4.58 -10.68
C MET A 189 7.72 5.94 -10.97
N TYR A 190 7.61 6.77 -9.93
CA TYR A 190 7.21 8.17 -10.03
C TYR A 190 8.38 9.04 -10.47
N PHE A 191 8.11 9.92 -11.44
CA PHE A 191 9.05 10.94 -11.91
C PHE A 191 8.31 12.29 -11.86
N PRO A 192 8.75 13.24 -11.00
CA PRO A 192 8.15 14.56 -10.95
C PRO A 192 8.18 15.22 -12.33
N LYS A 193 7.06 15.83 -12.72
CA LYS A 193 7.00 16.72 -13.87
C LYS A 193 7.18 18.14 -13.35
N PHE A 194 8.34 18.73 -13.65
CA PHE A 194 8.64 20.13 -13.36
C PHE A 194 8.07 21.02 -14.46
#